data_AF-A0A7J7DSE0-F1
#
_entry.id   AF-A0A7J7DSE0-F1
#
_cell.length_a   1.000
_cell.length_b   1.000
_cell.length_c   1.000
_cell.angle_alpha   90.00
_cell.angle_beta   90.00
_cell.angle_gamma   90.00
#
_symmetry.space_group_name_H-M   'P 1'
#
loop_
_entity.id
_entity.type
_entity.pdbx_description
1 polymer ?
#
loop_
_entity_poly.entity_id
_entity_poly.type
_entity_poly.pdbx_seq_one_letter_code
_entity_poly.pdbx_strand_id
1 'polypeptide(L)'
;MQARCHLHPLSSFSNRRISVKPDGWRKLKPLNSSQIGFTTGAENCKLILTQKEHRLCVIPNTNDGHPSVTLIEEDVNGNHTPSLETDTFLSRWSPPRYVWRGLSTLVMAGQVILRSLKGQIHWKNTLQQLERVGPKSVGVCLLTSAFVGMAFTIQFVREFTRLGLNRSIGGVLALAFSRELSPVITSIVVAGRIGSAFAAELGTMQVSEQTDTLRVLGTDPVDYLVTPRVIATCVALPFLTLMCFTVGMASSALLADGVYGVSINIIMDSAMRALRSWDIINSMIKSQVFGAIISIVSCAWGVTTMGGAKGVGESTTSAVVISLVGIFVADFALSYCFFQSAGDQLKNCM
;
A
#
# COMPACT_ATOMS: atom_id res chain seq x y z
N MET A 1 41.88 38.92 -22.01
CA MET A 1 43.16 38.91 -21.26
C MET A 1 42.95 38.01 -20.03
N GLN A 2 43.63 36.86 -19.91
CA GLN A 2 44.96 36.69 -19.28
C GLN A 2 44.94 37.08 -17.77
N ALA A 3 45.02 36.15 -16.81
CA ALA A 3 46.18 35.34 -16.35
C ALA A 3 47.13 36.17 -15.41
N ARG A 4 47.75 35.70 -14.31
CA ARG A 4 48.07 34.39 -13.66
C ARG A 4 47.90 34.51 -12.11
N CYS A 5 47.52 33.48 -11.34
CA CYS A 5 48.32 32.38 -10.73
C CYS A 5 49.52 32.77 -9.84
N HIS A 6 49.53 32.29 -8.58
CA HIS A 6 50.65 31.76 -7.72
C HIS A 6 50.14 31.68 -6.25
N LEU A 7 50.53 30.78 -5.33
CA LEU A 7 51.44 29.61 -5.37
C LEU A 7 51.01 28.56 -4.31
N HIS A 8 51.34 27.28 -4.50
CA HIS A 8 51.16 26.15 -3.55
C HIS A 8 52.47 25.87 -2.76
N PRO A 9 52.45 24.99 -1.72
CA PRO A 9 53.16 23.71 -1.90
C PRO A 9 52.59 22.47 -1.15
N LEU A 10 52.60 21.33 -1.86
CA LEU A 10 53.03 19.96 -1.43
C LEU A 10 52.32 19.27 -0.23
N SER A 11 52.23 17.93 -0.09
CA SER A 11 52.94 16.77 -0.69
C SER A 11 52.06 15.47 -0.54
N SER A 12 52.31 14.24 -1.03
CA SER A 12 53.32 13.63 -1.93
C SER A 12 52.90 12.19 -2.37
N PHE A 13 52.75 11.95 -3.69
CA PHE A 13 52.89 10.62 -4.38
C PHE A 13 51.94 9.45 -3.97
N SER A 14 51.81 8.34 -4.73
CA SER A 14 52.64 7.77 -5.81
C SER A 14 51.84 7.26 -7.03
N ASN A 15 52.55 6.70 -8.02
CA ASN A 15 52.15 6.61 -9.44
C ASN A 15 52.60 5.29 -10.10
N ARG A 16 51.75 4.67 -10.94
CA ARG A 16 52.20 4.02 -12.18
C ARG A 16 51.07 3.88 -13.22
N ARG A 17 51.40 4.22 -14.47
CA ARG A 17 50.59 4.03 -15.69
C ARG A 17 51.44 3.30 -16.71
N ILE A 18 50.93 2.22 -17.31
CA ILE A 18 51.50 1.60 -18.53
C ILE A 18 50.33 1.30 -19.48
N SER A 19 50.54 1.53 -20.77
CA SER A 19 49.54 1.38 -21.84
C SER A 19 50.24 0.83 -23.08
N VAL A 20 49.82 -0.34 -23.58
CA VAL A 20 50.23 -0.89 -24.88
C VAL A 20 49.03 -1.58 -25.56
N LYS A 21 48.93 -1.44 -26.88
CA LYS A 21 47.95 -2.01 -27.82
C LYS A 21 48.62 -1.89 -29.22
N PRO A 22 48.28 -2.67 -30.27
CA PRO A 22 47.47 -3.91 -30.39
C PRO A 22 48.33 -5.12 -30.80
N ASP A 23 47.71 -6.28 -31.12
CA ASP A 23 47.79 -6.94 -32.46
C ASP A 23 47.45 -8.44 -32.44
N GLY A 24 47.21 -9.01 -33.64
CA GLY A 24 47.66 -10.37 -33.97
C GLY A 24 46.69 -11.54 -33.73
N TRP A 25 46.07 -12.02 -34.80
CA TRP A 25 45.37 -13.32 -34.83
C TRP A 25 46.26 -14.52 -34.43
N ARG A 26 45.68 -15.51 -33.74
CA ARG A 26 45.82 -16.94 -34.11
C ARG A 26 44.76 -17.84 -33.45
N LYS A 27 44.31 -18.86 -34.20
CA LYS A 27 43.60 -20.03 -33.65
C LYS A 27 44.61 -21.01 -33.05
N LEU A 28 44.21 -21.76 -32.02
CA LEU A 28 44.74 -23.11 -31.75
C LEU A 28 43.62 -23.99 -31.17
N LYS A 29 43.74 -25.31 -31.36
CA LYS A 29 42.74 -26.33 -30.98
C LYS A 29 43.02 -26.89 -29.56
N PRO A 30 42.06 -27.60 -28.93
CA PRO A 30 42.16 -28.00 -27.53
C PRO A 30 43.12 -29.17 -27.31
N LEU A 31 43.56 -29.34 -26.05
CA LEU A 31 44.07 -30.60 -25.53
C LEU A 31 43.28 -30.99 -24.27
N ASN A 32 43.33 -32.27 -23.90
CA ASN A 32 42.52 -32.92 -22.87
C ASN A 32 43.43 -33.68 -21.88
N SER A 33 42.85 -34.29 -20.83
CA SER A 33 43.40 -35.39 -19.98
C SER A 33 43.74 -35.08 -18.51
N SER A 34 42.73 -35.31 -17.65
CA SER A 34 42.83 -36.26 -16.52
C SER A 34 41.40 -36.69 -16.14
N GLN A 35 40.96 -37.90 -16.53
CA GLN A 35 41.06 -39.12 -15.73
C GLN A 35 40.72 -38.95 -14.24
N ILE A 36 39.55 -39.46 -13.83
CA ILE A 36 39.40 -40.80 -13.23
C ILE A 36 37.98 -41.29 -13.54
N GLY A 37 37.79 -42.59 -13.69
CA GLY A 37 36.47 -43.21 -13.85
C GLY A 37 36.41 -44.56 -13.15
N PHE A 38 35.20 -44.94 -12.73
CA PHE A 38 34.86 -46.31 -12.32
C PHE A 38 33.54 -46.70 -12.99
N THR A 39 33.43 -47.95 -13.43
CA THR A 39 32.38 -48.41 -14.35
C THR A 39 31.71 -49.68 -13.85
N THR A 40 30.39 -49.64 -13.62
CA THR A 40 29.55 -50.84 -13.54
C THR A 40 28.11 -50.53 -13.92
N GLY A 41 27.46 -51.44 -14.66
CA GLY A 41 26.00 -51.47 -14.83
C GLY A 41 25.47 -50.65 -16.01
N ALA A 42 24.76 -51.32 -16.92
CA ALA A 42 23.93 -50.69 -17.95
C ALA A 42 22.46 -50.94 -17.63
N GLU A 43 21.58 -49.99 -17.96
CA GLU A 43 20.58 -50.13 -19.02
C GLU A 43 19.72 -48.86 -19.15
N ASN A 44 18.84 -48.81 -20.17
CA ASN A 44 18.20 -47.59 -20.64
C ASN A 44 16.91 -47.23 -19.89
N CYS A 45 16.66 -45.92 -19.68
CA CYS A 45 15.31 -45.39 -19.66
C CYS A 45 15.25 -43.99 -20.30
N LYS A 46 14.14 -43.68 -21.00
CA LYS A 46 14.01 -42.48 -21.83
C LYS A 46 13.61 -41.26 -21.00
N LEU A 47 14.36 -40.16 -21.13
CA LEU A 47 13.97 -38.85 -20.59
C LEU A 47 13.28 -38.03 -21.70
N ILE A 48 11.96 -37.89 -21.63
CA ILE A 48 11.19 -37.10 -22.59
C ILE A 48 11.32 -35.62 -22.22
N LEU A 49 12.14 -34.89 -22.98
CA LEU A 49 12.35 -33.45 -22.82
C LEU A 49 11.63 -32.72 -23.95
N THR A 50 10.42 -32.23 -23.68
CA THR A 50 9.51 -31.65 -24.69
C THR A 50 9.95 -30.25 -25.12
N GLN A 51 11.03 -30.18 -25.91
CA GLN A 51 11.59 -28.94 -26.43
C GLN A 51 10.65 -28.29 -27.46
N LYS A 52 9.98 -27.21 -27.05
CA LYS A 52 9.02 -26.46 -27.88
C LYS A 52 9.77 -25.57 -28.88
N GLU A 53 9.75 -25.91 -30.17
CA GLU A 53 10.37 -25.07 -31.21
C GLU A 53 9.76 -23.67 -31.24
N HIS A 54 10.60 -22.63 -31.10
CA HIS A 54 10.31 -21.30 -31.62
C HIS A 54 10.92 -21.18 -33.01
N ARG A 55 10.11 -21.38 -34.07
CA ARG A 55 10.55 -21.14 -35.44
C ARG A 55 10.62 -19.64 -35.71
N LEU A 56 11.83 -19.08 -35.68
CA LEU A 56 12.11 -17.80 -36.32
C LEU A 56 11.95 -17.97 -37.84
N CYS A 57 10.97 -17.28 -38.44
CA CYS A 57 10.91 -17.11 -39.88
C CYS A 57 11.78 -15.92 -40.26
N VAL A 58 12.95 -16.18 -40.84
CA VAL A 58 13.85 -15.13 -41.36
C VAL A 58 13.59 -15.00 -42.86
N ILE A 59 12.97 -13.89 -43.26
CA ILE A 59 12.82 -13.51 -44.66
C ILE A 59 14.02 -12.59 -45.02
N PRO A 60 14.86 -12.94 -46.00
CA PRO A 60 15.91 -12.04 -46.47
C PRO A 60 15.29 -10.91 -47.29
N ASN A 61 15.79 -9.68 -47.13
CA ASN A 61 15.42 -8.56 -47.99
C ASN A 61 16.64 -7.69 -48.26
N THR A 62 16.76 -7.17 -49.48
CA THR A 62 18.00 -6.55 -50.00
C THR A 62 17.70 -5.22 -50.67
N ASN A 63 18.36 -4.16 -50.21
CA ASN A 63 18.43 -2.80 -50.76
C ASN A 63 17.13 -2.01 -50.98
N ASP A 64 16.97 -0.97 -50.16
CA ASP A 64 16.82 0.44 -50.54
C ASP A 64 15.85 0.83 -51.69
N GLY A 65 14.74 1.49 -51.35
CA GLY A 65 13.94 2.26 -52.31
C GLY A 65 12.52 2.63 -51.86
N HIS A 66 12.30 3.90 -51.49
CA HIS A 66 10.99 4.56 -51.56
C HIS A 66 10.91 5.38 -52.88
N PRO A 67 9.74 5.69 -53.47
CA PRO A 67 8.43 5.82 -52.80
C PRO A 67 7.16 5.30 -53.55
N SER A 68 6.02 5.47 -52.87
CA SER A 68 4.68 5.90 -53.39
C SER A 68 3.75 5.01 -54.26
N VAL A 69 2.58 4.69 -53.67
CA VAL A 69 1.18 5.06 -54.10
C VAL A 69 0.45 4.24 -55.22
N THR A 70 -0.79 3.80 -54.89
CA THR A 70 -1.89 3.25 -55.75
C THR A 70 -1.62 1.94 -56.51
N LEU A 71 -2.60 1.05 -56.80
CA LEU A 71 -3.99 1.25 -57.26
C LEU A 71 -5.05 0.32 -56.60
N ILE A 72 -6.30 0.51 -57.02
CA ILE A 72 -7.53 -0.26 -56.72
C ILE A 72 -7.97 -1.01 -57.99
N GLU A 73 -8.54 -2.22 -57.86
CA GLU A 73 -9.52 -2.91 -58.75
C GLU A 73 -9.50 -4.43 -58.46
N GLU A 74 -10.59 -5.22 -58.50
CA GLU A 74 -12.03 -4.92 -58.47
C GLU A 74 -12.82 -6.14 -57.93
N ASP A 75 -14.16 -6.03 -57.79
CA ASP A 75 -15.06 -7.02 -57.17
C ASP A 75 -15.36 -8.30 -57.98
N VAL A 76 -15.74 -9.39 -57.29
CA VAL A 76 -16.81 -10.31 -57.75
C VAL A 76 -17.69 -10.81 -56.58
N ASN A 77 -18.93 -10.32 -56.56
CA ASN A 77 -20.18 -10.99 -56.18
C ASN A 77 -20.29 -11.79 -54.85
N GLY A 78 -20.79 -11.10 -53.82
CA GLY A 78 -22.20 -11.25 -53.42
C GLY A 78 -22.76 -12.64 -53.05
N ASN A 79 -22.95 -12.86 -51.75
CA ASN A 79 -24.03 -13.70 -51.22
C ASN A 79 -24.47 -13.19 -49.84
N HIS A 80 -25.60 -12.49 -49.77
CA HIS A 80 -26.09 -11.92 -48.51
C HIS A 80 -26.79 -12.97 -47.65
N THR A 81 -26.12 -13.43 -46.58
CA THR A 81 -26.80 -13.93 -45.39
C THR A 81 -26.80 -12.82 -44.33
N PRO A 82 -27.94 -12.50 -43.70
CA PRO A 82 -27.97 -11.60 -42.56
C PRO A 82 -27.45 -12.35 -41.32
N SER A 83 -26.14 -12.55 -41.24
CA SER A 83 -25.48 -13.02 -40.02
C SER A 83 -25.73 -11.98 -38.93
N LEU A 84 -26.51 -12.35 -37.92
CA LEU A 84 -26.84 -11.50 -36.79
C LEU A 84 -25.55 -11.05 -36.08
N GLU A 85 -25.10 -9.82 -36.35
CA GLU A 85 -23.98 -9.17 -35.67
C GLU A 85 -24.35 -8.92 -34.21
N THR A 86 -24.25 -9.99 -33.41
CA THR A 86 -24.21 -9.93 -31.95
C THR A 86 -22.80 -9.47 -31.56
N ASP A 87 -22.41 -8.31 -32.09
CA ASP A 87 -21.00 -7.91 -32.15
C ASP A 87 -20.47 -7.68 -30.74
N THR A 88 -19.26 -8.18 -30.51
CA THR A 88 -18.84 -8.62 -29.18
C THR A 88 -18.29 -7.46 -28.35
N PHE A 89 -19.15 -6.50 -28.01
CA PHE A 89 -18.82 -5.39 -27.11
C PHE A 89 -18.21 -5.86 -25.78
N LEU A 90 -18.58 -7.07 -25.32
CA LEU A 90 -18.02 -7.73 -24.14
C LEU A 90 -16.62 -8.35 -24.34
N SER A 91 -16.16 -8.62 -25.57
CA SER A 91 -14.82 -9.19 -25.82
C SER A 91 -13.70 -8.15 -25.72
N ARG A 92 -14.03 -6.88 -26.02
CA ARG A 92 -13.08 -5.76 -26.00
C ARG A 92 -12.85 -5.18 -24.60
N TRP A 93 -13.68 -5.55 -23.62
CA TRP A 93 -13.64 -5.00 -22.26
C TRP A 93 -12.60 -5.69 -21.37
N SER A 94 -11.32 -5.47 -21.67
CA SER A 94 -10.22 -5.80 -20.76
C SER A 94 -10.35 -4.97 -19.47
N PRO A 95 -10.66 -5.54 -18.30
CA PRO A 95 -10.78 -4.77 -17.07
C PRO A 95 -9.42 -4.15 -16.71
N PRO A 96 -9.36 -2.87 -16.29
CA PRO A 96 -8.11 -2.23 -15.91
C PRO A 96 -7.35 -3.06 -14.86
N ARG A 97 -6.01 -3.10 -14.92
CA ARG A 97 -5.17 -3.89 -13.99
C ARG A 97 -5.47 -3.61 -12.51
N TYR A 98 -5.91 -2.39 -12.20
CA TYR A 98 -6.39 -1.96 -10.88
C TYR A 98 -7.63 -2.73 -10.40
N VAL A 99 -8.56 -3.08 -11.30
CA VAL A 99 -9.78 -3.85 -10.98
C VAL A 99 -9.43 -5.30 -10.66
N TRP A 100 -8.49 -5.92 -11.40
CA TRP A 100 -8.02 -7.27 -11.06
C TRP A 100 -7.32 -7.28 -9.70
N ARG A 101 -6.39 -6.33 -9.44
CA ARG A 101 -5.77 -6.17 -8.11
C ARG A 101 -6.83 -5.88 -7.02
N GLY A 102 -7.88 -5.12 -7.33
CA GLY A 102 -9.03 -4.87 -6.45
C GLY A 102 -9.81 -6.15 -6.07
N LEU A 103 -10.06 -7.03 -7.05
CA LEU A 103 -10.65 -8.34 -6.80
C LEU A 103 -9.71 -9.23 -5.97
N SER A 104 -8.40 -9.17 -6.23
CA SER A 104 -7.38 -9.87 -5.44
C SER A 104 -7.36 -9.41 -3.98
N THR A 105 -7.51 -8.11 -3.70
CA THR A 105 -7.68 -7.60 -2.33
C THR A 105 -8.93 -8.15 -1.64
N LEU A 106 -10.06 -8.31 -2.35
CA LEU A 106 -11.27 -8.89 -1.77
C LEU A 106 -11.13 -10.39 -1.46
N VAL A 107 -10.49 -11.16 -2.35
CA VAL A 107 -10.21 -12.59 -2.10
C VAL A 107 -9.22 -12.75 -0.93
N MET A 108 -8.16 -11.95 -0.88
CA MET A 108 -7.25 -11.88 0.26
C MET A 108 -7.96 -11.50 1.56
N ALA A 109 -8.88 -10.51 1.53
CA ALA A 109 -9.67 -10.13 2.69
C ALA A 109 -10.50 -11.30 3.22
N GLY A 110 -11.26 -11.97 2.35
CA GLY A 110 -12.07 -13.14 2.73
C GLY A 110 -11.22 -14.29 3.30
N GLN A 111 -10.09 -14.59 2.68
CA GLN A 111 -9.15 -15.62 3.17
C GLN A 111 -8.56 -15.25 4.54
N VAL A 112 -8.07 -14.02 4.71
CA VAL A 112 -7.50 -13.53 5.98
C VAL A 112 -8.56 -13.53 7.09
N ILE A 113 -9.81 -13.12 6.80
CA ILE A 113 -10.90 -13.13 7.79
C ILE A 113 -11.21 -14.57 8.24
N LEU A 114 -11.42 -15.49 7.29
CA LEU A 114 -11.70 -16.91 7.62
C LEU A 114 -10.54 -17.58 8.36
N ARG A 115 -9.28 -17.29 8.00
CA ARG A 115 -8.10 -17.90 8.62
C ARG A 115 -7.75 -17.27 9.98
N SER A 116 -7.93 -15.97 10.14
CA SER A 116 -7.84 -15.30 11.45
C SER A 116 -8.89 -15.83 12.43
N LEU A 117 -10.09 -16.18 11.96
CA LEU A 117 -11.12 -16.86 12.76
C LEU A 117 -10.79 -18.33 13.08
N LYS A 118 -9.96 -18.99 12.27
CA LYS A 118 -9.47 -20.37 12.53
C LYS A 118 -8.30 -20.46 13.52
N GLY A 119 -7.74 -19.35 13.99
CA GLY A 119 -6.94 -19.31 15.22
C GLY A 119 -5.50 -19.85 15.17
N GLN A 120 -4.96 -20.26 14.01
CA GLN A 120 -3.55 -20.66 13.88
C GLN A 120 -2.61 -19.43 13.85
N ILE A 121 -2.58 -18.67 14.94
CA ILE A 121 -1.93 -17.37 15.05
C ILE A 121 -0.49 -17.52 15.57
N HIS A 122 0.48 -17.12 14.75
CA HIS A 122 1.89 -17.01 15.14
C HIS A 122 2.09 -15.82 16.10
N TRP A 123 1.83 -16.04 17.40
CA TRP A 123 1.87 -15.01 18.44
C TRP A 123 3.18 -14.21 18.49
N LYS A 124 4.35 -14.86 18.31
CA LYS A 124 5.66 -14.19 18.32
C LYS A 124 5.79 -13.16 17.18
N ASN A 125 5.45 -13.55 15.94
CA ASN A 125 5.42 -12.62 14.80
C ASN A 125 4.40 -11.50 15.03
N THR A 126 3.22 -11.83 15.57
CA THR A 126 2.15 -10.86 15.83
C THR A 126 2.60 -9.79 16.84
N LEU A 127 3.30 -10.20 17.91
CA LEU A 127 3.83 -9.27 18.92
C LEU A 127 4.94 -8.36 18.36
N GLN A 128 5.83 -8.92 17.53
CA GLN A 128 6.90 -8.15 16.86
C GLN A 128 6.33 -7.12 15.86
N GLN A 129 5.25 -7.47 15.14
CA GLN A 129 4.53 -6.50 14.31
C GLN A 129 3.80 -5.47 15.18
N LEU A 130 3.19 -5.85 16.30
CA LEU A 130 2.49 -4.93 17.21
C LEU A 130 3.41 -3.84 17.78
N GLU A 131 4.63 -4.21 18.22
CA GLU A 131 5.69 -3.29 18.67
C GLU A 131 6.10 -2.30 17.56
N ARG A 132 6.09 -2.75 16.30
CA ARG A 132 6.43 -1.92 15.14
C ARG A 132 5.30 -0.99 14.71
N VAL A 133 4.06 -1.45 14.75
CA VAL A 133 2.88 -0.67 14.35
C VAL A 133 2.56 0.39 15.40
N GLY A 134 2.43 -0.02 16.67
CA GLY A 134 2.00 0.84 17.76
C GLY A 134 3.10 1.81 18.22
N PRO A 135 3.96 1.42 19.19
CA PRO A 135 4.96 2.30 19.82
C PRO A 135 5.72 3.21 18.85
N LYS A 136 6.21 2.67 17.73
CA LYS A 136 7.03 3.44 16.78
C LYS A 136 6.23 4.48 16.01
N SER A 137 4.90 4.38 15.92
CA SER A 137 4.02 5.33 15.22
C SER A 137 3.37 6.35 16.14
N VAL A 138 3.28 6.09 17.45
CA VAL A 138 2.63 6.98 18.44
C VAL A 138 3.08 8.43 18.29
N GLY A 139 4.39 8.70 18.28
CA GLY A 139 4.92 10.06 18.22
C GLY A 139 4.45 10.87 16.99
N VAL A 140 4.34 10.23 15.81
CA VAL A 140 3.84 10.90 14.60
C VAL A 140 2.33 11.15 14.70
N CYS A 141 1.57 10.14 15.13
CA CYS A 141 0.11 10.24 15.22
C CYS A 141 -0.31 11.30 16.25
N LEU A 142 0.35 11.32 17.43
CA LEU A 142 0.13 12.33 18.46
C LEU A 142 0.43 13.74 17.94
N LEU A 143 1.58 13.95 17.31
CA LEU A 143 1.98 15.26 16.77
C LEU A 143 0.98 15.78 15.73
N THR A 144 0.55 14.92 14.79
CA THR A 144 -0.49 15.27 13.81
C THR A 144 -1.82 15.57 14.51
N SER A 145 -2.25 14.75 15.47
CA SER A 145 -3.51 14.97 16.20
C SER A 145 -3.52 16.29 16.98
N ALA A 146 -2.39 16.70 17.56
CA ALA A 146 -2.24 17.95 18.28
C ALA A 146 -2.43 19.16 17.35
N PHE A 147 -1.75 19.17 16.20
CA PHE A 147 -1.89 20.25 15.23
C PHE A 147 -3.28 20.33 14.60
N VAL A 148 -3.93 19.18 14.33
CA VAL A 148 -5.31 19.20 13.81
C VAL A 148 -6.30 19.68 14.89
N GLY A 149 -6.10 19.33 16.16
CA GLY A 149 -6.84 19.90 17.30
C GLY A 149 -6.77 21.42 17.35
N MET A 150 -5.55 21.97 17.28
CA MET A 150 -5.33 23.42 17.20
C MET A 150 -6.03 24.05 15.98
N ALA A 151 -5.86 23.46 14.79
CA ALA A 151 -6.44 23.97 13.54
C ALA A 151 -7.98 23.93 13.52
N PHE A 152 -8.61 22.92 14.11
CA PHE A 152 -10.07 22.85 14.28
C PHE A 152 -10.55 23.86 15.33
N THR A 153 -9.84 24.00 16.44
CA THR A 153 -10.17 24.95 17.51
C THR A 153 -10.26 26.39 16.99
N ILE A 154 -9.30 26.82 16.16
CA ILE A 154 -9.29 28.15 15.54
C ILE A 154 -10.58 28.43 14.74
N GLN A 155 -11.09 27.42 14.04
CA GLN A 155 -12.31 27.53 13.23
C GLN A 155 -13.55 27.55 14.12
N PHE A 156 -13.69 26.56 15.01
CA PHE A 156 -14.89 26.40 15.84
C PHE A 156 -15.04 27.53 16.87
N VAL A 157 -13.97 27.96 17.54
CA VAL A 157 -14.05 29.08 18.48
C VAL A 157 -14.50 30.36 17.76
N ARG A 158 -13.90 30.67 16.60
CA ARG A 158 -14.22 31.90 15.85
C ARG A 158 -15.69 32.00 15.46
N GLU A 159 -16.27 30.92 14.92
CA GLU A 159 -17.67 30.94 14.49
C GLU A 159 -18.66 30.83 15.66
N PHE A 160 -18.37 30.04 16.69
CA PHE A 160 -19.25 29.95 17.86
C PHE A 160 -19.23 31.24 18.70
N THR A 161 -18.11 31.97 18.76
CA THR A 161 -18.06 33.29 19.41
C THR A 161 -18.90 34.34 18.68
N ARG A 162 -18.96 34.31 17.33
CA ARG A 162 -19.89 35.16 16.56
C ARG A 162 -21.36 34.87 16.86
N LEU A 163 -21.68 33.61 17.20
CA LEU A 163 -23.02 33.17 17.59
C LEU A 163 -23.30 33.32 19.10
N GLY A 164 -22.33 33.76 19.91
CA GLY A 164 -22.44 33.83 21.37
C GLY A 164 -22.41 32.47 22.09
N LEU A 165 -22.17 31.36 21.37
CA LEU A 165 -22.31 29.99 21.85
C LEU A 165 -21.03 29.41 22.50
N ASN A 166 -20.25 30.25 23.21
CA ASN A 166 -18.95 29.87 23.76
C ASN A 166 -18.98 28.63 24.67
N ARG A 167 -20.07 28.40 25.40
CA ARG A 167 -20.26 27.23 26.28
C ARG A 167 -20.48 25.90 25.53
N SER A 168 -20.72 25.94 24.22
CA SER A 168 -20.99 24.76 23.38
C SER A 168 -19.79 24.30 22.56
N ILE A 169 -18.71 25.09 22.50
CA ILE A 169 -17.51 24.82 21.69
C ILE A 169 -16.91 23.46 22.03
N GLY A 170 -16.65 23.20 23.33
CA GLY A 170 -16.01 21.97 23.79
C GLY A 170 -16.81 20.71 23.47
N GLY A 171 -18.13 20.77 23.64
CA GLY A 171 -19.05 19.68 23.31
C GLY A 171 -19.07 19.33 21.83
N VAL A 172 -19.19 20.34 20.95
CA VAL A 172 -19.20 20.13 19.50
C VAL A 172 -17.84 19.62 19.02
N LEU A 173 -16.75 20.16 19.55
CA LEU A 173 -15.39 19.73 19.22
C LEU A 173 -15.13 18.28 19.65
N ALA A 174 -15.52 17.89 20.87
CA ALA A 174 -15.37 16.52 21.38
C ALA A 174 -16.15 15.50 20.54
N LEU A 175 -17.38 15.85 20.12
CA LEU A 175 -18.18 15.00 19.23
C LEU A 175 -17.53 14.84 17.84
N ALA A 176 -17.03 15.93 17.24
CA ALA A 176 -16.32 15.88 15.96
C ALA A 176 -15.02 15.06 16.04
N PHE A 177 -14.27 15.20 17.14
CA PHE A 177 -13.06 14.42 17.39
C PHE A 177 -13.35 12.94 17.58
N SER A 178 -14.34 12.58 18.39
CA SER A 178 -14.66 11.19 18.68
C SER A 178 -15.25 10.45 17.47
N ARG A 179 -16.19 11.06 16.72
CA ARG A 179 -16.94 10.37 15.66
C ARG A 179 -16.16 10.22 14.35
N GLU A 180 -15.46 11.26 13.93
CA GLU A 180 -14.87 11.33 12.57
C GLU A 180 -13.35 11.58 12.63
N LEU A 181 -12.91 12.68 13.25
CA LEU A 181 -11.53 13.17 13.07
C LEU A 181 -10.47 12.24 13.66
N SER A 182 -10.57 11.82 14.93
CA SER A 182 -9.55 10.96 15.55
C SER A 182 -9.34 9.62 14.82
N PRO A 183 -10.37 8.82 14.49
CA PRO A 183 -10.17 7.54 13.80
C PRO A 183 -9.66 7.74 12.37
N VAL A 184 -10.13 8.75 11.64
CA VAL A 184 -9.68 9.03 10.27
C VAL A 184 -8.23 9.56 10.24
N ILE A 185 -7.86 10.56 11.06
CA ILE A 185 -6.50 11.13 11.10
C ILE A 185 -5.47 10.05 11.44
N THR A 186 -5.74 9.25 12.48
CA THR A 186 -4.84 8.17 12.92
C THR A 186 -4.64 7.15 11.79
N SER A 187 -5.74 6.80 11.09
CA SER A 187 -5.70 5.84 10.00
C SER A 187 -4.97 6.35 8.77
N ILE A 188 -5.09 7.64 8.42
CA ILE A 188 -4.34 8.27 7.32
C ILE A 188 -2.83 8.23 7.61
N VAL A 189 -2.41 8.61 8.82
CA VAL A 189 -0.99 8.59 9.23
C VAL A 189 -0.42 7.17 9.23
N VAL A 190 -1.18 6.20 9.73
CA VAL A 190 -0.76 4.79 9.78
C VAL A 190 -0.79 4.13 8.39
N ALA A 191 -1.73 4.50 7.50
CA ALA A 191 -1.70 4.07 6.10
C ALA A 191 -0.43 4.55 5.40
N GLY A 192 -0.11 5.84 5.51
CA GLY A 192 1.09 6.42 4.90
C GLY A 192 2.40 5.85 5.44
N ARG A 193 2.47 5.50 6.73
CA ARG A 193 3.70 5.02 7.38
C ARG A 193 3.83 3.49 7.40
N ILE A 194 2.85 2.80 7.97
CA ILE A 194 2.85 1.35 8.18
C ILE A 194 2.36 0.62 6.94
N GLY A 195 1.33 1.14 6.26
CA GLY A 195 0.87 0.59 4.98
C GLY A 195 1.99 0.59 3.93
N SER A 196 2.69 1.71 3.77
CA SER A 196 3.91 1.79 2.94
C SER A 196 4.96 0.74 3.32
N ALA A 197 5.30 0.63 4.61
CA ALA A 197 6.30 -0.32 5.07
C ALA A 197 5.90 -1.78 4.82
N PHE A 198 4.62 -2.12 4.96
CA PHE A 198 4.10 -3.46 4.68
C PHE A 198 4.11 -3.80 3.19
N ALA A 199 3.68 -2.87 2.33
CA ALA A 199 3.71 -3.05 0.89
C ALA A 199 5.15 -3.17 0.35
N ALA A 200 6.06 -2.33 0.84
CA ALA A 200 7.47 -2.34 0.42
C ALA A 200 8.20 -3.62 0.83
N GLU A 201 7.99 -4.11 2.05
CA GLU A 201 8.59 -5.37 2.51
C GLU A 201 8.08 -6.57 1.72
N LEU A 202 6.75 -6.72 1.61
CA LEU A 202 6.16 -7.87 0.92
C LEU A 202 6.43 -7.82 -0.59
N GLY A 203 6.49 -6.62 -1.18
CA GLY A 203 6.94 -6.43 -2.56
C GLY A 203 8.41 -6.82 -2.76
N THR A 204 9.29 -6.52 -1.79
CA THR A 204 10.69 -6.96 -1.83
C THR A 204 10.80 -8.48 -1.69
N MET A 205 10.07 -9.09 -0.75
CA MET A 205 10.02 -10.55 -0.58
C MET A 205 9.49 -11.26 -1.83
N GLN A 206 8.50 -10.69 -2.51
CA GLN A 206 7.96 -11.22 -3.76
C GLN A 206 8.94 -11.09 -4.93
N VAL A 207 9.63 -9.95 -5.05
CA VAL A 207 10.65 -9.70 -6.08
C VAL A 207 11.91 -10.55 -5.87
N SER A 208 12.19 -10.99 -4.64
CA SER A 208 13.28 -11.91 -4.32
C SER A 208 12.85 -13.39 -4.19
N GLU A 209 11.68 -13.77 -4.72
CA GLU A 209 11.14 -15.14 -4.74
C GLU A 209 10.99 -15.81 -3.34
N GLN A 210 11.10 -15.04 -2.26
CA GLN A 210 11.01 -15.54 -0.88
C GLN A 210 9.59 -15.99 -0.54
N THR A 211 8.57 -15.29 -1.06
CA THR A 211 7.17 -15.69 -0.92
C THR A 211 6.88 -17.04 -1.57
N ASP A 212 7.56 -17.34 -2.68
CA ASP A 212 7.36 -18.57 -3.44
C ASP A 212 8.17 -19.73 -2.83
N THR A 213 9.36 -19.43 -2.29
CA THR A 213 10.16 -20.33 -1.45
C THR A 213 9.35 -20.86 -0.25
N LEU A 214 8.56 -20.01 0.41
CA LEU A 214 7.68 -20.45 1.51
C LEU A 214 6.63 -21.48 1.06
N ARG A 215 6.08 -21.35 -0.15
CA ARG A 215 5.12 -22.34 -0.70
C ARG A 215 5.80 -23.68 -0.98
N VAL A 216 7.04 -23.67 -1.48
CA VAL A 216 7.83 -24.91 -1.70
C VAL A 216 8.15 -25.59 -0.36
N LEU A 217 8.34 -24.82 0.71
CA LEU A 217 8.47 -25.31 2.09
C LEU A 217 7.12 -25.69 2.75
N GLY A 218 6.03 -25.81 1.97
CA GLY A 218 4.72 -26.24 2.46
C GLY A 218 4.01 -25.24 3.39
N THR A 219 4.49 -23.99 3.47
CA THR A 219 3.93 -22.95 4.35
C THR A 219 3.15 -21.92 3.54
N ASP A 220 1.86 -21.72 3.86
CA ASP A 220 1.04 -20.70 3.20
C ASP A 220 1.56 -19.29 3.55
N PRO A 221 2.04 -18.49 2.57
CA PRO A 221 2.67 -17.20 2.86
C PRO A 221 1.68 -16.16 3.38
N VAL A 222 0.38 -16.31 3.10
CA VAL A 222 -0.67 -15.43 3.64
C VAL A 222 -0.75 -15.55 5.17
N ASP A 223 -0.72 -16.78 5.71
CA ASP A 223 -0.83 -16.98 7.16
C ASP A 223 0.45 -16.61 7.90
N TYR A 224 1.61 -16.86 7.30
CA TYR A 224 2.89 -16.54 7.93
C TYR A 224 3.23 -15.05 7.89
N LEU A 225 2.85 -14.34 6.81
CA LEU A 225 3.27 -12.95 6.56
C LEU A 225 2.15 -11.92 6.71
N VAL A 226 0.91 -12.23 6.30
CA VAL A 226 -0.20 -11.25 6.22
C VAL A 226 -1.04 -11.27 7.51
N THR A 227 -1.54 -12.44 7.91
CA THR A 227 -2.37 -12.61 9.12
C THR A 227 -1.80 -11.93 10.38
N PRO A 228 -0.51 -12.09 10.76
CA PRO A 228 0.04 -11.40 11.94
C PRO A 228 0.14 -9.87 11.78
N ARG A 229 0.32 -9.35 10.55
CA ARG A 229 0.32 -7.90 10.26
C ARG A 229 -1.09 -7.30 10.40
N VAL A 230 -2.10 -8.06 9.97
CA VAL A 230 -3.52 -7.67 10.04
C VAL A 230 -4.00 -7.65 11.50
N ILE A 231 -3.70 -8.70 12.27
CA ILE A 231 -4.04 -8.73 13.71
C ILE A 231 -3.32 -7.60 14.47
N ALA A 232 -2.02 -7.39 14.21
CA ALA A 232 -1.26 -6.33 14.88
C ALA A 232 -1.78 -4.90 14.59
N THR A 233 -2.22 -4.60 13.37
CA THR A 233 -2.79 -3.28 13.01
C THR A 233 -4.22 -3.11 13.52
N CYS A 234 -5.04 -4.14 13.40
CA CYS A 234 -6.40 -4.23 13.94
C CYS A 234 -6.42 -3.95 15.46
N VAL A 235 -5.46 -4.48 16.22
CA VAL A 235 -5.30 -4.21 17.66
C VAL A 235 -4.65 -2.84 17.93
N ALA A 236 -3.61 -2.44 17.19
CA ALA A 236 -2.89 -1.20 17.48
C ALA A 236 -3.70 0.09 17.24
N LEU A 237 -4.51 0.14 16.18
CA LEU A 237 -5.21 1.37 15.82
C LEU A 237 -6.18 1.92 16.87
N PRO A 238 -7.08 1.15 17.51
CA PRO A 238 -7.95 1.70 18.54
C PRO A 238 -7.20 2.33 19.72
N PHE A 239 -6.08 1.75 20.16
CA PHE A 239 -5.24 2.38 21.19
C PHE A 239 -4.59 3.68 20.70
N LEU A 240 -4.07 3.72 19.47
CA LEU A 240 -3.50 4.93 18.88
C LEU A 240 -4.58 6.01 18.67
N THR A 241 -5.79 5.64 18.26
CA THR A 241 -6.93 6.56 18.07
C THR A 241 -7.37 7.17 19.39
N LEU A 242 -7.46 6.40 20.48
CA LEU A 242 -7.75 6.94 21.82
C LEU A 242 -6.67 7.92 22.29
N MET A 243 -5.39 7.63 22.04
CA MET A 243 -4.29 8.55 22.36
C MET A 243 -4.33 9.83 21.50
N CYS A 244 -4.72 9.73 20.22
CA CYS A 244 -4.90 10.89 19.34
C CYS A 244 -6.13 11.73 19.73
N PHE A 245 -7.19 11.10 20.27
CA PHE A 245 -8.35 11.80 20.82
C PHE A 245 -7.99 12.63 22.05
N THR A 246 -7.29 12.05 23.04
CA THR A 246 -6.93 12.77 24.27
C THR A 246 -5.94 13.91 24.00
N VAL A 247 -4.94 13.69 23.15
CA VAL A 247 -3.96 14.74 22.78
C VAL A 247 -4.56 15.81 21.86
N GLY A 248 -5.44 15.43 20.92
CA GLY A 248 -6.21 16.36 20.10
C GLY A 248 -7.12 17.27 20.94
N MET A 249 -7.82 16.72 21.93
CA MET A 249 -8.65 17.50 22.87
C MET A 249 -7.80 18.37 23.81
N ALA A 250 -6.68 17.87 24.32
CA ALA A 250 -5.79 18.63 25.21
C ALA A 250 -5.15 19.84 24.52
N SER A 251 -4.60 19.65 23.31
CA SER A 251 -4.04 20.74 22.50
C SER A 251 -5.09 21.78 22.11
N SER A 252 -6.32 21.34 21.84
CA SER A 252 -7.47 22.21 21.58
C SER A 252 -7.81 23.10 22.77
N ALA A 253 -7.95 22.51 23.96
CA ALA A 253 -8.29 23.25 25.18
C ALA A 253 -7.20 24.26 25.56
N LEU A 254 -5.92 23.88 25.45
CA LEU A 254 -4.79 24.77 25.70
C LEU A 254 -4.76 25.98 24.74
N LEU A 255 -5.08 25.78 23.45
CA LEU A 255 -5.12 26.87 22.48
C LEU A 255 -6.31 27.82 22.71
N ALA A 256 -7.48 27.27 23.01
CA ALA A 256 -8.69 28.07 23.26
C ALA A 256 -8.58 28.96 24.49
N ASP A 257 -7.90 28.48 25.53
CA ASP A 257 -7.57 29.26 26.73
C ASP A 257 -6.54 30.35 26.39
N GLY A 258 -5.37 29.97 25.86
CA GLY A 258 -4.24 30.87 25.64
C GLY A 258 -4.39 31.89 24.50
N VAL A 259 -5.26 31.64 23.51
CA VAL A 259 -5.45 32.54 22.34
C VAL A 259 -6.80 33.25 22.37
N TYR A 260 -7.85 32.62 22.92
CA TYR A 260 -9.22 33.14 22.87
C TYR A 260 -9.82 33.44 24.25
N GLY A 261 -9.11 33.17 25.35
CA GLY A 261 -9.60 33.41 26.72
C GLY A 261 -10.77 32.50 27.12
N VAL A 262 -11.01 31.39 26.42
CA VAL A 262 -12.10 30.46 26.72
C VAL A 262 -11.56 29.40 27.70
N SER A 263 -11.89 29.58 28.98
CA SER A 263 -11.35 28.75 30.07
C SER A 263 -11.43 27.24 29.80
N ILE A 264 -10.30 26.55 29.98
CA ILE A 264 -10.17 25.07 29.86
C ILE A 264 -11.33 24.33 30.54
N ASN A 265 -11.73 24.76 31.75
CA ASN A 265 -12.79 24.11 32.51
C ASN A 265 -14.16 24.15 31.80
N ILE A 266 -14.49 25.25 31.11
CA ILE A 266 -15.73 25.38 30.34
C ILE A 266 -15.71 24.41 29.14
N ILE A 267 -14.56 24.27 28.50
CA ILE A 267 -14.36 23.38 27.34
C ILE A 267 -14.46 21.92 27.76
N MET A 268 -13.78 21.54 28.84
CA MET A 268 -13.78 20.16 29.34
C MET A 268 -15.13 19.73 29.91
N ASP A 269 -15.82 20.58 30.68
CA ASP A 269 -17.19 20.31 31.14
C ASP A 269 -18.19 20.21 29.97
N SER A 270 -18.08 21.12 28.98
CA SER A 270 -18.87 21.06 27.74
C SER A 270 -18.62 19.77 26.95
N ALA A 271 -17.36 19.35 26.84
CA ALA A 271 -16.97 18.09 26.22
C ALA A 271 -17.55 16.87 26.96
N MET A 272 -17.37 16.81 28.28
CA MET A 272 -17.86 15.71 29.13
C MET A 272 -19.40 15.60 29.14
N ARG A 273 -20.13 16.73 29.05
CA ARG A 273 -21.60 16.73 28.97
C ARG A 273 -22.15 16.39 27.60
N ALA A 274 -21.36 16.53 26.52
CA ALA A 274 -21.78 16.20 25.16
C ALA A 274 -21.42 14.76 24.74
N LEU A 275 -20.26 14.28 25.18
CA LEU A 275 -19.69 13.00 24.74
C LEU A 275 -20.38 11.81 25.42
N ARG A 276 -20.92 10.86 24.65
CA ARG A 276 -21.47 9.61 25.18
C ARG A 276 -20.45 8.49 25.07
N SER A 277 -20.49 7.53 25.98
CA SER A 277 -19.63 6.32 25.92
C SER A 277 -19.76 5.57 24.58
N TRP A 278 -20.94 5.64 23.95
CA TRP A 278 -21.20 5.09 22.63
C TRP A 278 -20.37 5.75 21.52
N ASP A 279 -20.11 7.06 21.59
CA ASP A 279 -19.29 7.78 20.60
C ASP A 279 -17.84 7.25 20.59
N ILE A 280 -17.31 6.95 21.78
CA ILE A 280 -15.97 6.37 21.96
C ILE A 280 -15.92 4.93 21.42
N ILE A 281 -16.94 4.11 21.74
CA ILE A 281 -17.03 2.72 21.27
C ILE A 281 -17.10 2.67 19.73
N ASN A 282 -17.91 3.53 19.11
CA ASN A 282 -18.00 3.62 17.65
C ASN A 282 -16.67 4.07 17.02
N SER A 283 -15.96 5.00 17.66
CA SER A 283 -14.59 5.42 17.26
C SER A 283 -13.60 4.25 17.25
N MET A 284 -13.63 3.42 18.30
CA MET A 284 -12.79 2.22 18.40
C MET A 284 -13.13 1.21 17.30
N ILE A 285 -14.42 0.91 17.09
CA ILE A 285 -14.87 -0.03 16.04
C ILE A 285 -14.47 0.48 14.64
N LYS A 286 -14.67 1.77 14.34
CA LYS A 286 -14.19 2.40 13.09
C LYS A 286 -12.68 2.19 12.89
N SER A 287 -11.87 2.58 13.88
CA SER A 287 -10.41 2.46 13.81
C SER A 287 -9.92 1.01 13.65
N GLN A 288 -10.63 0.04 14.22
CA GLN A 288 -10.35 -1.38 14.06
C GLN A 288 -10.59 -1.85 12.62
N VAL A 289 -11.72 -1.44 12.01
CA VAL A 289 -12.03 -1.72 10.60
C VAL A 289 -11.01 -1.04 9.66
N PHE A 290 -10.65 0.21 9.92
CA PHE A 290 -9.61 0.91 9.15
C PHE A 290 -8.25 0.21 9.24
N GLY A 291 -7.91 -0.37 10.40
CA GLY A 291 -6.68 -1.15 10.58
C GLY A 291 -6.65 -2.42 9.75
N ALA A 292 -7.77 -3.14 9.67
CA ALA A 292 -7.94 -4.28 8.78
C ALA A 292 -7.83 -3.88 7.30
N ILE A 293 -8.46 -2.77 6.88
CA ILE A 293 -8.39 -2.26 5.50
C ILE A 293 -6.94 -1.93 5.12
N ILE A 294 -6.25 -1.10 5.92
CA ILE A 294 -4.86 -0.70 5.66
C ILE A 294 -3.96 -1.91 5.47
N SER A 295 -4.02 -2.87 6.41
CA SER A 295 -3.13 -4.03 6.39
C SER A 295 -3.45 -5.00 5.27
N ILE A 296 -4.72 -5.32 5.02
CA ILE A 296 -5.12 -6.21 3.92
C ILE A 296 -4.75 -5.60 2.56
N VAL A 297 -5.09 -4.32 2.32
CA VAL A 297 -4.78 -3.63 1.05
C VAL A 297 -3.27 -3.55 0.84
N SER A 298 -2.51 -3.09 1.84
CA SER A 298 -1.06 -2.97 1.72
C SER A 298 -0.35 -4.31 1.56
N CYS A 299 -0.82 -5.37 2.22
CA CYS A 299 -0.24 -6.69 2.05
C CYS A 299 -0.56 -7.29 0.66
N ALA A 300 -1.79 -7.16 0.17
CA ALA A 300 -2.20 -7.65 -1.14
C ALA A 300 -1.45 -6.95 -2.29
N TRP A 301 -1.22 -5.64 -2.20
CA TRP A 301 -0.40 -4.90 -3.16
C TRP A 301 1.10 -5.27 -3.07
N GLY A 302 1.60 -5.58 -1.87
CA GLY A 302 2.92 -6.17 -1.68
C GLY A 302 3.07 -7.52 -2.41
N VAL A 303 2.23 -8.51 -2.10
CA VAL A 303 2.36 -9.86 -2.70
C VAL A 303 1.96 -9.94 -4.19
N THR A 304 1.31 -8.90 -4.73
CA THR A 304 1.05 -8.77 -6.19
C THR A 304 2.02 -7.81 -6.89
N THR A 305 3.13 -7.45 -6.25
CA THR A 305 4.22 -6.66 -6.84
C THR A 305 4.96 -7.46 -7.93
N MET A 306 5.27 -6.81 -9.05
CA MET A 306 6.10 -7.35 -10.13
C MET A 306 6.99 -6.23 -10.71
N GLY A 307 8.11 -6.57 -11.34
CA GLY A 307 8.96 -5.59 -12.05
C GLY A 307 10.11 -4.98 -11.22
N GLY A 308 10.73 -5.79 -10.35
CA GLY A 308 11.93 -5.38 -9.60
C GLY A 308 11.69 -4.24 -8.60
N ALA A 309 12.77 -3.58 -8.19
CA ALA A 309 12.73 -2.48 -7.21
C ALA A 309 11.81 -1.32 -7.62
N LYS A 310 11.68 -1.02 -8.94
CA LYS A 310 10.73 -0.02 -9.45
C LYS A 310 9.29 -0.45 -9.15
N GLY A 311 8.97 -1.71 -9.41
CA GLY A 311 7.65 -2.31 -9.11
C GLY A 311 7.28 -2.26 -7.63
N VAL A 312 8.27 -2.44 -6.73
CA VAL A 312 8.06 -2.28 -5.27
C VAL A 312 7.62 -0.85 -4.95
N GLY A 313 8.31 0.16 -5.49
CA GLY A 313 7.96 1.57 -5.26
C GLY A 313 6.55 1.93 -5.79
N GLU A 314 6.24 1.54 -7.02
CA GLU A 314 4.93 1.78 -7.65
C GLU A 314 3.78 1.06 -6.94
N SER A 315 4.01 -0.17 -6.46
CA SER A 315 3.02 -0.93 -5.70
C SER A 315 2.85 -0.39 -4.29
N THR A 316 3.91 0.18 -3.69
CA THR A 316 3.87 0.84 -2.38
C THR A 316 3.04 2.14 -2.41
N THR A 317 3.25 3.01 -3.40
CA THR A 317 2.43 4.23 -3.51
C THR A 317 0.98 3.92 -3.84
N SER A 318 0.73 2.98 -4.75
CA SER A 318 -0.62 2.51 -5.09
C SER A 318 -1.35 1.91 -3.88
N ALA A 319 -0.65 1.13 -3.05
CA ALA A 319 -1.19 0.57 -1.82
C ALA A 319 -1.71 1.66 -0.87
N VAL A 320 -0.93 2.73 -0.65
CA VAL A 320 -1.34 3.84 0.23
C VAL A 320 -2.57 4.54 -0.33
N VAL A 321 -2.57 4.91 -1.61
CA VAL A 321 -3.71 5.61 -2.24
C VAL A 321 -4.99 4.79 -2.15
N ILE A 322 -4.93 3.50 -2.42
CA ILE A 322 -6.10 2.61 -2.36
C ILE A 322 -6.53 2.34 -0.91
N SER A 323 -5.60 2.26 0.04
CA SER A 323 -5.93 2.22 1.48
C SER A 323 -6.66 3.49 1.92
N LEU A 324 -6.22 4.68 1.48
CA LEU A 324 -6.86 5.96 1.81
C LEU A 324 -8.28 6.06 1.23
N VAL A 325 -8.47 5.69 -0.04
CA VAL A 325 -9.82 5.62 -0.65
C VAL A 325 -10.70 4.60 0.08
N GLY A 326 -10.15 3.43 0.43
CA GLY A 326 -10.85 2.40 1.20
C GLY A 326 -11.27 2.87 2.61
N ILE A 327 -10.42 3.65 3.30
CA ILE A 327 -10.76 4.28 4.58
C ILE A 327 -11.95 5.23 4.41
N PHE A 328 -11.92 6.16 3.45
CA PHE A 328 -13.03 7.12 3.27
C PHE A 328 -14.36 6.45 2.88
N VAL A 329 -14.33 5.41 2.03
CA VAL A 329 -15.52 4.63 1.67
C VAL A 329 -16.08 3.87 2.88
N ALA A 330 -15.20 3.25 3.68
CA ALA A 330 -15.61 2.55 4.91
C ALA A 330 -16.09 3.52 6.00
N ASP A 331 -15.49 4.70 6.12
CA ASP A 331 -15.89 5.74 7.07
C ASP A 331 -17.30 6.24 6.79
N PHE A 332 -17.60 6.56 5.53
CA PHE A 332 -18.96 6.91 5.10
C PHE A 332 -19.97 5.78 5.39
N ALA A 333 -19.64 4.54 5.03
CA ALA A 333 -20.52 3.38 5.24
C ALA A 333 -20.78 3.09 6.74
N LEU A 334 -19.74 3.19 7.58
CA LEU A 334 -19.86 3.01 9.03
C LEU A 334 -20.60 4.17 9.69
N SER A 335 -20.31 5.43 9.33
CA SER A 335 -21.05 6.59 9.83
C SER A 335 -22.53 6.49 9.49
N TYR A 336 -22.89 6.11 8.25
CA TYR A 336 -24.28 5.88 7.86
C TYR A 336 -24.95 4.78 8.71
N CYS A 337 -24.29 3.63 8.87
CA CYS A 337 -24.80 2.51 9.67
C CYS A 337 -25.01 2.88 11.16
N PHE A 338 -24.03 3.53 11.78
CA PHE A 338 -24.14 3.97 13.18
C PHE A 338 -25.20 5.07 13.38
N PHE A 339 -25.35 6.01 12.43
CA PHE A 339 -26.42 7.02 12.50
C PHE A 339 -27.82 6.42 12.32
N GLN A 340 -27.98 5.45 11.41
CA GLN A 340 -29.25 4.75 11.24
C GLN A 340 -29.64 3.97 12.51
N SER A 341 -28.70 3.24 13.11
CA SER A 341 -28.90 2.53 14.39
C SER A 341 -29.32 3.47 15.54
N ALA A 342 -28.79 4.69 15.58
CA ALA A 342 -29.23 5.72 16.52
C ALA A 342 -30.60 6.33 16.18
N GLY A 343 -30.96 6.40 14.88
CA GLY A 343 -32.26 6.88 14.40
C GLY A 343 -33.40 5.92 14.71
N ASP A 344 -33.20 4.61 14.55
CA ASP A 344 -34.23 3.59 14.84
C ASP A 344 -34.58 3.54 16.34
N GLN A 345 -33.63 3.82 17.23
CA GLN A 345 -33.90 4.00 18.68
C GLN A 345 -34.82 5.20 18.96
N LEU A 346 -34.71 6.28 18.18
CA LEU A 346 -35.57 7.45 18.33
C LEU A 346 -36.96 7.22 17.71
N LYS A 347 -37.02 6.40 16.64
CA LYS A 347 -38.25 6.01 15.95
C LYS A 347 -39.09 4.96 16.70
N ASN A 348 -38.46 4.14 17.54
CA ASN A 348 -39.13 3.22 18.47
C ASN A 348 -39.54 3.89 19.80
N CYS A 349 -39.28 5.20 19.97
CA CYS A 349 -39.64 6.01 21.13
C CYS A 349 -40.70 7.08 20.82
N MET A 350 -41.36 6.98 19.65
CA MET A 350 -42.52 7.78 19.21
C MET A 350 -43.72 6.88 18.95
#